data_AF-A0A6V7IR05-F1
#
_entry.id   AF-A0A6V7IR05-F1
#
_cell.length_a   1.000
_cell.length_b   1.000
_cell.length_c   1.000
_cell.angle_alpha   90.00
_cell.angle_beta   90.00
_cell.angle_gamma   90.00
#
_symmetry.space_group_name_H-M   'P 1'
#
loop_
_entity.id
_entity.type
_entity.pdbx_description
1 polymer ?
#
loop_
_entity_poly.entity_id
_entity_poly.type
_entity_poly.pdbx_seq_one_letter_code
_entity_poly.pdbx_strand_id
1 'polypeptide(L)' 'GTLMLLHNVSEFRTSLSNSYRCVKDQELKMSSNATGASGVAKVSDLQFQAFKSDKNQSFGY' A
#
# COMPACT_ATOMS: atom_id res chain seq x y z
N GLY A 1 1.93 16.66 17.57
CA GLY A 1 3.04 16.22 16.70
C GLY A 1 2.57 15.02 15.90
N THR A 2 2.94 14.92 14.63
CA THR A 2 2.55 13.82 13.74
C THR A 2 3.63 12.73 13.78
N LEU A 3 3.23 11.48 14.02
CA LEU A 3 4.10 10.31 13.97
C LEU A 3 4.03 9.67 12.58
N MET A 4 5.19 9.55 11.92
CA MET A 4 5.30 8.82 10.66
C MET A 4 5.86 7.42 10.93
N LEU A 5 5.11 6.39 10.51
CA LEU A 5 5.53 4.99 10.52
C LEU A 5 5.83 4.59 9.08
N LEU A 6 6.96 3.93 8.85
CA LEU A 6 7.37 3.49 7.52
C LEU A 6 7.12 2.00 7.38
N HIS A 7 6.53 1.62 6.24
CA HIS A 7 6.42 0.24 5.80
C HIS A 7 7.44 0.01 4.66
N ASN A 8 8.24 -1.04 4.77
CA ASN A 8 9.25 -1.37 3.77
C ASN A 8 8.62 -2.22 2.66
N VAL A 9 8.20 -1.59 1.55
CA VAL A 9 7.44 -2.27 0.48
C VAL A 9 8.34 -2.72 -0.65
N SER A 10 8.50 -4.04 -0.77
CA SER A 10 8.80 -4.72 -2.04
C SER A 10 7.64 -5.60 -2.53
N GLU A 11 6.57 -5.71 -1.73
CA GLU A 11 5.54 -6.77 -1.85
C GLU A 11 4.38 -6.40 -2.77
N PHE A 12 4.17 -5.09 -3.04
CA PHE A 12 3.11 -4.61 -3.91
C PHE A 12 3.66 -4.12 -5.25
N ARG A 13 3.96 -5.07 -6.14
CA ARG A 13 4.42 -4.78 -7.51
C ARG A 13 3.28 -5.00 -8.50
N THR A 14 3.05 -4.02 -9.36
CA THR A 14 2.17 -4.14 -10.52
C THR A 14 2.77 -3.36 -11.70
N SER A 15 2.35 -3.68 -12.92
CA SER A 15 2.75 -2.97 -14.13
C SER A 15 2.14 -1.57 -14.18
N LEU A 16 2.82 -0.64 -14.86
CA LEU A 16 2.27 0.70 -15.13
C LEU A 16 0.89 0.60 -15.79
N SER A 17 -0.06 1.41 -15.31
CA SER A 17 -1.48 1.42 -15.77
C SER A 17 -2.35 0.24 -15.35
N ASN A 18 -1.82 -0.73 -14.60
CA ASN A 18 -2.62 -1.81 -14.01
C ASN A 18 -2.92 -1.51 -12.54
N SER A 19 -4.03 -2.03 -12.04
CA SER A 19 -4.29 -2.03 -10.61
C SER A 19 -3.58 -3.20 -9.93
N TYR A 20 -3.10 -2.99 -8.71
CA TYR A 20 -2.72 -4.08 -7.83
C TYR A 20 -3.97 -4.55 -7.10
N ARG A 21 -4.23 -5.85 -7.09
CA ARG A 21 -5.34 -6.45 -6.32
C ARG A 21 -4.85 -7.64 -5.53
N CYS A 22 -5.11 -7.65 -4.23
CA CYS A 22 -4.90 -8.79 -3.36
C CYS A 22 -6.13 -8.99 -2.46
N VAL A 23 -6.81 -10.13 -2.64
CA VAL A 23 -8.01 -10.50 -1.87
C VAL A 23 -7.62 -11.07 -0.49
N LYS A 24 -6.41 -11.61 -0.36
CA LYS A 24 -5.94 -12.19 0.89
C LYS A 24 -5.59 -11.10 1.90
N ASP A 25 -5.91 -11.34 3.17
CA ASP A 25 -5.50 -10.47 4.28
C ASP A 25 -3.99 -10.22 4.27
N GLN A 26 -3.63 -8.94 4.32
CA GLN A 26 -2.26 -8.45 4.38
C GLN A 26 -2.01 -7.79 5.74
N GLU A 27 -0.85 -8.08 6.33
CA GLU A 27 -0.40 -7.43 7.56
C GLU A 27 0.77 -6.50 7.26
N LEU A 28 0.48 -5.21 7.15
CA LEU A 28 1.47 -4.17 6.91
C LEU A 28 2.16 -3.82 8.23
N LYS A 29 3.34 -4.39 8.44
CA LYS A 29 4.18 -4.06 9.59
C LYS A 29 4.93 -2.75 9.32
N MET A 30 4.74 -1.78 10.19
CA MET A 30 5.32 -0.44 10.07
C MET A 30 6.09 -0.10 11.32
N SER A 31 7.21 0.60 11.18
CA SER A 31 8.02 1.03 12.31
C SER A 31 8.58 2.43 12.10
N SER A 32 8.86 3.12 13.20
CA SER A 32 9.55 4.41 13.21
C SER A 32 10.92 4.23 13.86
N ASN A 33 11.98 4.43 13.08
CA ASN A 33 13.35 4.39 13.59
C ASN A 33 13.64 5.53 14.59
N ALA A 34 12.90 6.64 14.50
CA ALA A 34 13.11 7.82 15.34
C ALA A 34 12.50 7.70 16.75
N THR A 35 11.42 6.92 16.91
CA THR A 35 10.66 6.83 18.16
C THR A 35 10.56 5.41 18.71
N GLY A 36 11.02 4.40 17.98
CA GLY A 36 10.85 2.99 18.34
C GLY A 36 9.40 2.50 18.25
N ALA A 37 8.47 3.36 17.85
CA ALA A 37 7.07 3.00 17.67
C ALA A 37 6.92 1.97 16.54
N SER A 38 6.10 0.95 16.78
CA SER A 38 5.71 -0.04 15.77
C SER A 38 4.19 -0.12 15.67
N GLY A 39 3.70 -0.46 14.49
CA GLY A 39 2.28 -0.62 14.20
C GLY A 39 2.07 -1.72 13.18
N VAL A 40 0.90 -2.35 13.23
CA VAL A 40 0.47 -3.33 12.25
C VAL A 40 -0.89 -2.88 11.73
N ALA A 41 -0.98 -2.64 10.41
CA ALA A 41 -2.25 -2.43 9.76
C ALA A 41 -2.68 -3.72 9.07
N LYS A 42 -3.85 -4.23 9.44
CA LYS A 42 -4.48 -5.38 8.78
C LYS A 42 -5.39 -4.86 7.68
N VAL A 43 -5.17 -5.31 6.45
CA VAL A 43 -5.93 -4.86 5.29
C VAL A 43 -6.41 -6.08 4.52
N SER A 44 -7.71 -6.13 4.26
CA SER A 44 -8.37 -7.14 3.44
C SER A 44 -8.89 -6.49 2.15
N ASP A 45 -9.10 -7.28 1.10
CA ASP A 45 -9.64 -6.79 -0.19
C ASP A 45 -8.89 -5.57 -0.75
N LEU A 46 -7.56 -5.58 -0.67
CA LEU A 46 -6.72 -4.47 -1.09
C LEU A 46 -6.73 -4.34 -2.62
N GLN A 47 -7.22 -3.22 -3.13
CA GLN A 47 -7.04 -2.81 -4.51
C GLN A 47 -6.64 -1.35 -4.61
N PHE A 48 -5.54 -1.07 -5.31
CA PHE A 48 -5.08 0.29 -5.53
C PHE A 48 -4.34 0.43 -6.86
N GLN A 49 -4.30 1.65 -7.36
CA GLN A 49 -3.60 1.99 -8.58
C GLN A 49 -3.01 3.40 -8.45
N ALA A 50 -1.77 3.57 -8.91
CA ALA A 50 -1.07 4.84 -8.93
C ALA A 50 -0.44 5.08 -10.31
N PHE A 51 -0.03 6.34 -10.57
CA PHE A 51 0.63 6.75 -11.81
C PHE A 51 -0.18 6.44 -13.09
N LYS A 52 -1.52 6.46 -12.98
CA LYS A 52 -2.40 6.30 -14.13
C LYS A 52 -2.38 7.58 -14.98
N SER A 53 -2.12 7.44 -16.28
CA SER A 53 -2.06 8.56 -17.22
C SER A 53 -3.40 8.91 -17.84
N ASP A 54 -4.36 7.96 -17.83
CA ASP A 54 -5.73 8.23 -18.24
C ASP A 54 -6.48 9.04 -17.14
N LYS A 55 -7.50 9.80 -17.52
CA LYS A 55 -8.35 10.54 -16.57
C LYS A 55 -9.48 9.69 -15.99
N ASN A 56 -9.44 8.38 -16.17
CA ASN A 56 -10.50 7.49 -15.75
C ASN A 56 -10.29 7.09 -14.29
N GLN A 57 -11.35 7.19 -13.47
CA GLN A 57 -11.33 6.83 -12.06
C GLN A 57 -11.52 5.32 -11.80
N SER A 58 -11.75 4.53 -12.86
CA SER A 58 -11.87 3.08 -12.77
C SER A 58 -10.50 2.40 -12.71
N PHE A 59 -10.39 1.26 -12.04
CA PHE A 59 -9.18 0.45 -12.02
C PHE A 59 -8.84 -0.15 -13.40
N GLY A 60 -7.56 -0.16 -13.75
CA GLY A 60 -7.02 -0.86 -14.92
C GLY A 60 -6.80 -2.36 -14.66
N TYR A 61 -6.84 -3.15 -15.73
CA TYR A 61 -6.67 -4.59 -15.73
C TYR A 61 -5.21 -5.00 -15.87
#